data_AF-A0A518N7N0-F1
#
_entry.id   AF-A0A518N7N0-F1
#
_cell.length_a   1.000
_cell.length_b   1.000
_cell.length_c   1.000
_cell.angle_alpha   90.00
_cell.angle_beta   90.00
_cell.angle_gamma   90.00
#
_symmetry.space_group_name_H-M   'P 1'
#
loop_
_entity.id
_entity.type
_entity.pdbx_description
1 polymer ?
#
loop_
_entity_poly.entity_id
_entity_poly.type
_entity_poly.pdbx_seq_one_letter_code
_entity_poly.pdbx_strand_id
1 'polypeptide(L)' 'MLITQHGLPSAYLVDVESFELMLQRMTVLEGIARGEQAIAEGRVATHAQARKRLARWLK' A
#
# COMPACT_ATOMS: atom_id res chain seq x y z
N MET A 1 -6.52 2.75 -22.98
CA MET A 1 -7.26 3.50 -24.03
C MET A 1 -8.24 4.45 -23.33
N LEU A 2 -8.31 5.72 -23.72
CA LEU A 2 -9.27 6.67 -23.14
C LEU A 2 -10.61 6.56 -23.88
N ILE A 3 -11.69 6.34 -23.15
CA ILE A 3 -13.07 6.40 -23.63
C ILE A 3 -13.59 7.79 -23.31
N THR A 4 -14.18 8.46 -24.30
CA THR A 4 -14.77 9.79 -24.15
C THR A 4 -16.28 9.75 -24.38
N GLN A 5 -17.01 10.63 -23.70
CA GLN A 5 -18.43 10.88 -23.93
C GLN A 5 -18.64 12.38 -24.15
N HIS A 6 -19.23 12.76 -25.29
CA HIS A 6 -19.36 14.16 -25.74
C HIS A 6 -18.03 14.94 -25.74
N GLY A 7 -16.91 14.26 -26.04
CA GLY A 7 -15.57 14.87 -26.04
C GLY A 7 -14.90 14.98 -24.67
N LEU A 8 -15.57 14.56 -23.60
CA LEU A 8 -15.02 14.55 -22.25
C LEU A 8 -14.49 13.14 -21.87
N PRO A 9 -13.33 13.02 -21.24
CA PRO A 9 -12.84 11.76 -20.68
C PRO A 9 -13.88 11.15 -19.72
N SER A 10 -14.37 9.95 -20.02
CA SER A 10 -15.37 9.26 -19.19
C SER A 10 -14.83 7.99 -18.54
N ALA A 11 -13.90 7.29 -19.19
CA ALA A 11 -13.27 6.09 -18.62
C ALA A 11 -11.91 5.79 -19.24
N TYR A 12 -11.09 5.03 -18.52
CA TYR A 12 -9.86 4.45 -19.04
C TYR A 12 -10.01 2.93 -19.09
N LEU A 13 -9.95 2.36 -20.30
CA LEU A 13 -9.83 0.92 -20.47
C LEU A 13 -8.35 0.54 -20.29
N VAL A 14 -8.12 -0.32 -19.32
CA VAL A 14 -6.82 -0.88 -18.97
C VAL A 14 -6.94 -2.39 -19.00
N ASP A 15 -5.85 -3.06 -19.35
CA ASP A 15 -5.74 -4.50 -19.19
C ASP A 15 -5.86 -4.90 -17.71
N VAL A 16 -6.48 -6.05 -17.44
CA VAL A 16 -6.80 -6.51 -16.08
C VAL A 16 -5.54 -6.81 -15.28
N GLU A 17 -4.56 -7.48 -15.87
CA GLU A 17 -3.29 -7.82 -15.21
C GLU A 17 -2.53 -6.53 -14.85
N SER A 18 -2.52 -5.58 -15.79
CA SER A 18 -1.91 -4.26 -15.57
C SER A 18 -2.57 -3.48 -14.43
N PHE A 19 -3.90 -3.53 -14.33
CA PHE A 19 -4.66 -2.88 -13.27
C PHE A 19 -4.38 -3.53 -11.90
N GLU A 20 -4.41 -4.86 -11.82
CA GLU A 20 -4.12 -5.60 -10.60
C GLU A 20 -2.70 -5.33 -10.10
N LEU A 21 -1.72 -5.32 -11.00
CA LEU A 21 -0.33 -5.00 -10.66
C LEU A 21 -0.19 -3.56 -10.14
N MET A 22 -0.95 -2.62 -10.69
CA MET A 22 -0.99 -1.25 -10.19
C MET A 22 -1.53 -1.18 -8.76
N LEU A 23 -2.63 -1.89 -8.47
CA LEU A 23 -3.20 -1.96 -7.13
C LEU A 23 -2.25 -2.62 -6.12
N GLN A 24 -1.57 -3.70 -6.52
CA GLN A 24 -0.54 -4.34 -5.68
C GLN A 24 0.61 -3.38 -5.36
N ARG A 25 1.12 -2.64 -6.36
CA ARG A 25 2.16 -1.63 -6.16
C ARG A 25 1.70 -0.51 -5.23
N MET A 26 0.47 -0.01 -5.41
CA MET A 26 -0.09 1.02 -4.51
C MET A 26 -0.19 0.52 -3.07
N THR A 27 -0.61 -0.72 -2.86
CA THR A 27 -0.71 -1.31 -1.53
C THR A 27 0.64 -1.33 -0.82
N VAL A 28 1.72 -1.69 -1.54
CA VAL A 28 3.09 -1.68 -1.01
C VAL A 28 3.54 -0.25 -0.68
N LEU A 29 3.32 0.70 -1.58
CA LEU A 29 3.72 2.10 -1.39
C LEU A 29 2.99 2.75 -0.20
N GLU A 30 1.70 2.46 -0.01
CA GLU A 30 0.98 2.91 1.17
C GLU A 30 1.52 2.28 2.47
N GLY A 31 1.92 1.00 2.42
CA GLY A 31 2.60 0.33 3.53
C GLY A 31 3.91 1.04 3.91
N ILE A 32 4.73 1.39 2.91
CA ILE A 32 5.98 2.12 3.08
C ILE A 32 5.72 3.51 3.67
N ALA A 33 4.82 4.29 3.07
CA ALA A 33 4.49 5.64 3.54
C ALA A 33 4.00 5.64 5.00
N ARG A 34 3.16 4.67 5.37
CA ARG A 34 2.73 4.47 6.78
C ARG A 34 3.90 4.14 7.70
N GLY A 35 4.85 3.32 7.24
CA GLY A 35 6.08 3.00 7.96
C GLY A 35 6.98 4.21 8.17
N GLU A 36 7.21 5.00 7.11
CA GLU A 36 8.00 6.23 7.17
C GLU A 36 7.40 7.23 8.15
N GLN A 37 6.08 7.43 8.10
CA GLN A 37 5.39 8.29 9.06
C GLN A 37 5.47 7.77 10.50
N ALA A 38 5.37 6.44 10.72
CA ALA A 38 5.55 5.86 12.05
C ALA A 38 6.96 6.09 12.60
N ILE A 39 7.98 6.07 11.74
CA ILE A 39 9.36 6.41 12.12
C ILE A 39 9.45 7.89 12.52
N ALA A 40 8.92 8.79 11.69
CA ALA A 40 8.94 10.23 11.95
C ALA A 40 8.23 10.61 13.26
N GLU A 41 7.14 9.92 13.59
CA GLU A 41 6.36 10.13 14.82
C GLU A 41 6.89 9.34 16.03
N GLY A 42 7.98 8.58 15.89
CA GLY A 42 8.55 7.76 16.95
C GLY A 42 7.68 6.56 17.36
N ARG A 43 6.68 6.19 16.56
CA ARG A 43 5.81 5.01 16.75
C ARG A 43 6.50 3.71 16.30
N VAL A 44 7.71 3.50 16.80
CA VAL A 44 8.56 2.34 16.51
C VAL A 44 8.76 1.46 17.74
N ALA A 45 9.22 0.23 17.53
CA ALA A 45 9.61 -0.67 18.60
C ALA A 45 10.96 -1.31 18.27
N THR A 46 11.79 -1.46 19.29
CA THR A 46 13.01 -2.26 19.18
C THR A 46 12.65 -3.73 18.94
N HIS A 47 13.59 -4.49 18.38
CA HIS A 47 13.42 -5.93 18.17
C HIS A 47 13.03 -6.68 19.46
N ALA A 48 13.65 -6.34 20.60
CA ALA A 48 13.32 -6.94 21.90
C ALA A 48 11.87 -6.63 22.35
N GLN A 49 11.42 -5.39 22.18
CA GLN A 49 10.03 -5.01 22.47
C GLN A 49 9.05 -5.73 21.55
N ALA A 50 9.36 -5.87 20.26
CA ALA A 50 8.53 -6.58 19.30
C ALA A 50 8.41 -8.07 19.65
N ARG A 51 9.54 -8.76 19.95
CA ARG A 51 9.55 -10.17 20.37
C ARG A 51 8.67 -10.41 21.60
N LYS A 52 8.76 -9.52 22.59
CA LYS A 52 7.93 -9.58 23.80
C LYS A 52 6.44 -9.39 23.49
N ARG A 53 6.09 -8.39 22.67
CA ARG A 53 4.69 -8.11 22.28
C ARG A 53 4.07 -9.25 21.48
N LEU A 54 4.86 -9.88 20.61
CA LEU A 54 4.38 -10.92 19.69
C LEU A 54 4.54 -12.35 20.22
N ALA A 55 5.06 -12.53 21.44
CA ALA A 55 5.41 -13.83 22.02
C ALA A 55 4.26 -14.85 22.03
N ARG A 56 3.00 -14.40 22.08
CA ARG A 56 1.83 -15.29 22.05
C ARG A 56 1.63 -15.96 20.69
N TRP A 57 2.05 -15.32 19.61
CA TRP A 57 1.82 -15.77 18.23
C TRP A 57 3.07 -16.37 17.57
N LEU A 58 4.27 -16.01 18.04
CA LEU A 58 5.56 -16.47 17.49
C LEU A 58 6.10 -17.75 18.18
N LYS A 59 5.23 -18.72 18.48
CA LYS A 59 5.68 -20.01 19.04
C LYS A 59 6.57 -20.78 18.07
#